data_AF-A0A6P0PE42-F1
#
_entry.id   AF-A0A6P0PE42-F1
#
_cell.length_a   1.000
_cell.length_b   1.000
_cell.length_c   1.000
_cell.angle_alpha   90.00
_cell.angle_beta   90.00
_cell.angle_gamma   90.00
#
_symmetry.space_group_name_H-M   'P 1'
#
loop_
_entity.id
_entity.type
_entity.pdbx_description
1 polymer ?
#
loop_
_entity_poly.entity_id
_entity_poly.type
_entity_poly.pdbx_seq_one_letter_code
_entity_poly.pdbx_strand_id
1 'polypeptide(L)'
;MHNQKQAINSQATNLKKIGKRACFQLFILLAFTTPANAFYQKLTAPDGSVGDFFGNSVALSDNTALIGSYGDDDNGSSSGSAYLFDTTTGNLLHKFRRFRIRRLRVLSSSQR
;
A
#
# COMPACT_ATOMS: atom_id res chain seq x y z
N MET A 1 46.36 26.68 39.08
CA MET A 1 44.92 26.58 38.78
C MET A 1 44.55 27.47 37.58
N HIS A 2 45.03 27.18 36.36
CA HIS A 2 44.79 28.07 35.20
C HIS A 2 44.43 27.36 33.89
N ASN A 3 44.13 26.06 33.90
CA ASN A 3 44.05 25.29 32.63
C ASN A 3 42.67 24.70 32.25
N GLN A 4 41.59 25.06 32.95
CA GLN A 4 40.24 24.62 32.57
C GLN A 4 39.42 25.66 31.79
N LYS A 5 39.85 26.93 31.75
CA LYS A 5 39.12 28.00 31.04
C LYS A 5 39.44 28.12 29.55
N GLN A 6 40.51 27.48 29.06
CA GLN A 6 40.90 27.55 27.63
C GLN A 6 40.27 26.43 26.77
N ALA A 7 39.94 25.27 27.35
CA ALA A 7 39.26 24.19 26.64
C ALA A 7 37.80 24.54 26.31
N ILE A 8 37.11 25.25 27.20
CA ILE A 8 35.73 25.71 27.00
C ILE A 8 35.63 26.80 25.91
N ASN A 9 36.64 27.68 25.79
CA ASN A 9 36.63 28.75 24.79
C ASN A 9 37.01 28.24 23.39
N SER A 10 37.78 27.16 23.28
CA SER A 10 38.08 26.51 21.99
C SER A 10 36.85 25.81 21.39
N GLN A 11 36.01 25.18 22.22
CA GLN A 11 34.76 24.54 21.78
C GLN A 11 33.68 25.57 21.36
N ALA A 12 33.64 26.74 22.00
CA ALA A 12 32.67 27.80 21.68
C ALA A 12 32.94 28.49 20.31
N THR A 13 34.18 28.50 19.84
CA THR A 13 34.52 29.08 18.52
C THR A 13 34.14 28.16 17.34
N ASN A 14 33.96 26.85 17.56
CA ASN A 14 33.46 25.93 16.54
C ASN A 14 31.93 25.98 16.37
N LEU A 15 31.17 26.31 17.42
CA LEU A 15 29.71 26.48 17.34
C LEU A 15 29.26 27.69 16.51
N LYS A 16 30.09 28.75 16.42
CA LYS A 16 29.83 29.88 15.50
C LYS A 16 30.20 29.59 14.04
N LYS A 17 31.05 28.59 13.78
CA LYS A 17 31.56 28.25 12.44
C LYS A 17 30.75 27.16 11.74
N ILE A 18 29.84 26.50 12.46
CA ILE A 18 28.79 25.65 11.89
C ILE A 18 27.70 26.57 11.33
N GLY A 19 28.04 27.29 10.27
CA GLY A 19 27.14 28.19 9.57
C GLY A 19 25.96 27.42 8.99
N LYS A 20 24.76 27.73 9.48
CA LYS A 20 23.45 27.64 8.79
C LYS A 20 23.06 26.32 8.09
N ARG A 21 23.81 25.21 8.20
CA ARG A 21 23.53 23.98 7.44
C ARG A 21 23.57 22.66 8.23
N ALA A 22 24.19 22.60 9.41
CA ALA A 22 24.26 21.32 10.15
C ALA A 22 23.08 21.09 11.11
N CYS A 23 22.31 22.12 11.47
CA CYS A 23 21.13 21.97 12.33
C CYS A 23 19.89 21.44 11.56
N PHE A 24 19.87 21.55 10.22
CA PHE A 24 18.73 21.09 9.40
C PHE A 24 18.84 19.62 8.97
N GLN A 25 20.03 19.02 9.02
CA GLN A 25 20.27 17.68 8.48
C GLN A 25 20.37 16.55 9.53
N LEU A 26 20.23 16.86 10.83
CA LEU A 26 20.32 15.83 11.87
C LEU A 26 19.04 15.69 12.72
N PHE A 27 17.98 16.44 12.43
CA PHE A 27 16.67 16.34 13.10
C PHE A 27 15.62 15.55 12.28
N ILE A 28 15.96 15.12 11.06
CA ILE A 28 15.02 14.47 10.14
C ILE A 28 15.06 12.92 10.22
N LEU A 29 15.97 12.30 10.96
CA LEU A 29 16.10 10.83 10.97
C LEU A 29 15.36 10.09 12.10
N LEU A 30 14.62 10.78 12.98
CA LEU A 30 13.88 10.14 14.09
C LEU A 30 12.36 10.46 14.10
N ALA A 31 11.81 10.97 12.98
CA ALA A 31 10.38 11.27 12.86
C ALA A 31 9.64 10.42 11.81
N PHE A 32 10.25 9.36 11.25
CA PHE A 32 9.65 8.59 10.15
C PHE A 32 9.07 7.22 10.53
N THR A 33 8.99 6.87 11.82
CA THR A 33 8.50 5.52 12.20
C THR A 33 7.40 5.54 13.26
N THR A 34 6.32 6.28 13.03
CA THR A 34 5.00 5.86 13.51
C THR A 34 3.94 6.29 12.49
N PRO A 35 3.17 5.37 11.86
CA PRO A 35 1.93 5.78 11.21
C PRO A 35 0.89 6.06 12.31
N ALA A 36 1.02 7.20 13.00
CA ALA A 36 -0.02 7.72 13.87
C ALA A 36 -1.05 8.46 13.01
N ASN A 37 -1.93 7.65 12.39
CA ASN A 37 -3.29 7.93 11.89
C ASN A 37 -3.61 6.88 10.82
N ALA A 38 -4.02 5.68 11.22
CA ALA A 38 -4.56 4.70 10.30
C ALA A 38 -5.96 5.14 9.86
N PHE A 39 -6.04 5.89 8.76
CA PHE A 39 -7.30 6.12 8.07
C PHE A 39 -7.74 4.81 7.43
N TYR A 40 -8.90 4.28 7.83
CA TYR A 40 -9.50 3.14 7.15
C TYR A 40 -10.00 3.59 5.78
N GLN A 41 -9.47 2.99 4.72
CA GLN A 41 -9.92 3.27 3.37
C GLN A 41 -11.09 2.37 3.00
N LYS A 42 -12.19 2.98 2.56
CA LYS A 42 -13.33 2.25 2.00
C LYS A 42 -13.04 1.94 0.53
N LEU A 43 -13.09 0.66 0.18
CA LEU A 43 -13.03 0.22 -1.21
C LEU A 43 -14.45 0.12 -1.75
N THR A 44 -14.69 0.70 -2.92
CA THR A 44 -15.98 0.68 -3.60
C THR A 44 -15.77 0.32 -5.06
N ALA A 45 -16.67 -0.50 -5.64
CA ALA A 45 -16.70 -0.70 -7.08
C ALA A 45 -16.98 0.65 -7.79
N PRO A 46 -16.13 1.09 -8.73
CA PRO A 46 -16.35 2.33 -9.47
C PRO A 46 -17.63 2.33 -10.32
N ASP A 47 -18.07 1.15 -10.74
CA ASP A 47 -19.24 0.88 -11.57
C ASP A 47 -20.33 0.11 -10.81
N GLY A 48 -20.28 0.08 -9.47
CA GLY A 48 -21.21 -0.68 -8.66
C GLY A 48 -22.66 -0.19 -8.78
N SER A 49 -23.55 -1.11 -9.14
CA SER A 49 -24.99 -0.93 -9.24
C SER A 49 -25.77 -1.65 -8.13
N VAL A 50 -27.05 -1.31 -7.98
CA VAL A 50 -27.95 -2.03 -7.08
C VAL A 50 -28.11 -3.45 -7.60
N GLY A 51 -27.86 -4.43 -6.73
CA GLY A 51 -27.95 -5.84 -7.09
C GLY A 51 -26.63 -6.45 -7.55
N ASP A 52 -25.53 -5.71 -7.62
CA ASP A 52 -24.23 -6.29 -7.96
C ASP A 52 -23.62 -7.10 -6.80
N PHE A 53 -24.05 -6.78 -5.58
CA PHE A 53 -23.60 -7.39 -4.32
C PHE A 53 -22.07 -7.36 -4.16
N PHE A 54 -21.46 -6.21 -4.44
CA PHE A 54 -20.04 -5.98 -4.20
C PHE A 54 -19.68 -6.25 -2.74
N GLY A 55 -18.62 -7.01 -2.50
CA GLY A 55 -18.20 -7.42 -1.16
C GLY A 55 -18.83 -8.74 -0.68
N ASN A 56 -19.59 -9.45 -1.54
CA ASN A 56 -20.16 -10.75 -1.19
C ASN A 56 -19.09 -11.81 -0.87
N SER A 57 -17.92 -11.71 -1.49
CA SER A 57 -16.73 -12.49 -1.13
C SER A 57 -15.49 -11.61 -1.16
N VAL A 58 -14.54 -11.87 -0.27
CA VAL A 58 -13.29 -11.11 -0.15
C VAL A 58 -12.14 -12.08 0.11
N ALA A 59 -11.06 -11.93 -0.65
CA ALA A 59 -9.78 -12.56 -0.40
C ALA A 59 -8.70 -11.49 -0.28
N LEU A 60 -7.80 -11.65 0.69
CA LEU A 60 -6.68 -10.73 0.92
C LEU A 60 -5.37 -11.48 0.73
N SER A 61 -4.42 -10.84 0.05
CA SER A 61 -3.03 -11.31 -0.05
C SER A 61 -2.11 -10.10 -0.05
N ASP A 62 -1.20 -10.04 0.91
CA ASP A 62 -0.24 -8.94 1.08
C ASP A 62 -0.92 -7.56 1.04
N ASN A 63 -0.58 -6.75 0.03
CA ASN A 63 -1.14 -5.41 -0.20
C ASN A 63 -2.27 -5.42 -1.25
N THR A 64 -2.93 -6.56 -1.46
CA THR A 64 -4.01 -6.68 -2.43
C THR A 64 -5.28 -7.29 -1.84
N ALA A 65 -6.41 -6.80 -2.31
CA ALA A 65 -7.73 -7.31 -1.99
C ALA A 65 -8.46 -7.69 -3.27
N LEU A 66 -8.89 -8.94 -3.36
CA LEU A 66 -9.80 -9.41 -4.41
C LEU A 66 -11.22 -9.46 -3.85
N ILE A 67 -12.11 -8.66 -4.43
CA ILE A 67 -13.49 -8.51 -3.97
C ILE A 67 -14.44 -8.98 -5.06
N GLY A 68 -15.32 -9.92 -4.72
CA GLY A 68 -16.33 -10.44 -5.64
C GLY A 68 -17.62 -9.62 -5.63
N SER A 69 -18.25 -9.55 -6.78
CA SER A 69 -19.56 -8.92 -7.02
C SER A 69 -20.40 -9.88 -7.87
N TYR A 70 -21.13 -10.79 -7.23
CA TYR A 70 -21.74 -11.93 -7.93
C TYR A 70 -22.91 -11.53 -8.83
N GLY A 71 -23.61 -10.44 -8.52
CA GLY A 71 -24.78 -10.01 -9.25
C GLY A 71 -24.49 -9.09 -10.43
N ASP A 72 -23.23 -8.65 -10.58
CA ASP A 72 -22.79 -7.75 -11.66
C ASP A 72 -23.13 -8.35 -13.03
N ASP A 73 -23.76 -7.54 -13.88
CA ASP A 73 -24.31 -7.96 -15.17
C ASP A 73 -23.56 -7.40 -16.40
N ASP A 74 -22.41 -6.76 -16.18
CA ASP A 74 -21.58 -6.14 -17.22
C ASP A 74 -21.18 -7.06 -18.39
N ASN A 75 -21.18 -8.38 -18.18
CA ASN A 75 -20.85 -9.38 -19.18
C ASN A 75 -21.96 -10.45 -19.34
N GLY A 76 -23.20 -10.07 -19.04
CA GLY A 76 -24.40 -10.91 -19.08
C GLY A 76 -25.09 -10.97 -17.72
N SER A 77 -26.39 -11.27 -17.71
CA SER A 77 -27.22 -11.27 -16.48
C SER A 77 -26.57 -12.07 -15.34
N SER A 78 -26.24 -11.37 -14.25
CA SER A 78 -25.54 -11.92 -13.07
C SER A 78 -24.32 -12.76 -13.42
N SER A 79 -23.57 -12.35 -14.44
CA SER A 79 -22.34 -13.00 -14.87
C SER A 79 -21.23 -12.91 -13.81
N GLY A 80 -21.32 -11.91 -12.94
CA GLY A 80 -20.41 -11.66 -11.85
C GLY A 80 -19.08 -11.06 -12.30
N SER A 81 -18.52 -10.21 -11.44
CA SER A 81 -17.17 -9.65 -11.60
C SER A 81 -16.34 -9.83 -10.34
N ALA A 82 -15.02 -9.75 -10.50
CA ALA A 82 -14.10 -9.61 -9.37
C ALA A 82 -13.22 -8.37 -9.55
N TYR A 83 -12.93 -7.69 -8.45
CA TYR A 83 -12.21 -6.43 -8.41
C TYR A 83 -10.95 -6.60 -7.58
N LEU A 84 -9.79 -6.32 -8.17
CA LEU A 84 -8.51 -6.34 -7.49
C LEU A 84 -8.12 -4.93 -7.08
N PHE A 85 -7.97 -4.70 -5.79
CA PHE A 85 -7.55 -3.43 -5.21
C PHE A 85 -6.16 -3.55 -4.59
N ASP A 86 -5.42 -2.45 -4.63
CA ASP A 86 -4.26 -2.23 -3.78
C ASP A 86 -4.76 -1.72 -2.42
N THR A 87 -4.44 -2.41 -1.32
CA THR A 87 -4.94 -2.06 0.02
C THR A 87 -4.14 -0.95 0.71
N THR A 88 -2.98 -0.57 0.15
CA THR A 88 -2.14 0.52 0.65
C THR A 88 -2.60 1.87 0.12
N THR A 89 -3.02 1.91 -1.15
CA THR A 89 -3.43 3.12 -1.87
C THR A 89 -4.95 3.20 -2.09
N GLY A 90 -5.64 2.05 -2.02
CA GLY A 90 -7.06 1.90 -2.33
C GLY A 90 -7.39 1.97 -3.81
N ASN A 91 -6.39 1.93 -4.68
CA ASN A 91 -6.58 2.00 -6.12
C ASN A 91 -7.15 0.68 -6.67
N LEU A 92 -8.13 0.78 -7.57
CA LEU A 92 -8.54 -0.37 -8.37
C LEU A 92 -7.41 -0.71 -9.35
N LEU A 93 -6.81 -1.87 -9.17
CA LEU A 93 -5.77 -2.40 -10.07
C LEU A 93 -6.40 -3.07 -11.28
N HIS A 94 -7.47 -3.84 -11.09
CA HIS A 94 -8.09 -4.59 -12.18
C HIS A 94 -9.54 -4.99 -11.92
N LYS A 95 -10.38 -5.01 -12.95
CA LYS A 95 -11.71 -5.65 -12.95
C LYS A 95 -11.69 -6.89 -13.85
N PHE A 96 -11.89 -8.06 -13.25
CA PHE A 96 -12.06 -9.32 -13.96
C PHE A 96 -13.51 -9.48 -14.41
N ARG A 97 -13.80 -9.07 -15.65
CA ARG A 97 -15.10 -9.25 -16.31
C ARG A 97 -15.31 -10.65 -16.90
N ARG A 98 -14.25 -11.46 -16.91
CA ARG A 98 -14.24 -12.80 -17.52
C ARG A 98 -13.36 -13.75 -16.72
N PHE A 99 -13.74 -14.06 -15.49
CA PHE A 99 -13.06 -15.07 -14.69
C PHE A 99 -13.45 -16.49 -15.16
N ARG A 100 -12.93 -16.92 -16.32
CA ARG A 100 -12.94 -18.34 -16.68
C ARG A 100 -11.76 -19.02 -16.02
N ILE A 101 -12.01 -19.89 -15.03
CA ILE A 101 -11.04 -20.91 -14.62
C ILE A 101 -10.74 -21.74 -15.88
N ARG A 102 -9.62 -21.44 -16.56
CA ARG A 102 -9.07 -22.37 -17.54
C ARG A 102 -8.55 -23.56 -16.75
N ARG A 103 -9.42 -24.54 -16.53
CA ARG A 103 -9.00 -25.85 -16.02
C ARG A 103 -7.88 -26.35 -16.94
N LEU A 104 -6.66 -26.35 -16.42
CA LEU A 104 -5.49 -26.82 -17.14
C LEU A 104 -5.74 -28.31 -17.43
N ARG A 105 -5.95 -28.67 -18.70
CA ARG A 105 -5.99 -30.07 -19.11
C ARG A 105 -4.59 -30.60 -18.89
N VAL A 106 -4.39 -31.40 -17.86
CA VAL A 106 -3.17 -32.21 -17.71
C VAL A 106 -3.17 -33.17 -18.90
N LEU A 107 -2.40 -32.83 -19.94
CA LEU A 107 -2.05 -33.78 -20.98
C LEU A 107 -1.00 -34.70 -20.37
N SER A 108 -1.45 -35.85 -19.88
CA SER A 108 -0.55 -36.94 -19.54
C SER A 108 0.10 -37.42 -20.83
N SER A 109 1.29 -36.90 -21.16
CA SER A 109 2.17 -37.53 -22.13
C SER A 109 2.69 -38.84 -21.53
N SER A 110 1.90 -39.89 -21.71
CA SER A 110 2.32 -41.28 -21.61
C SER A 110 3.34 -41.52 -22.72
N GLN A 111 4.60 -41.21 -22.48
CA GLN A 111 5.71 -41.71 -23.30
C GLN A 111 5.93 -43.17 -22.89
N ARG A 112 5.44 -44.08 -23.74
CA ARG A 112 6.00 -45.42 -23.91
C ARG A 112 7.04 -45.35 -25.00
#